data_AF-A0A9W8XCD1-F1
#
_entry.id   AF-A0A9W8XCD1-F1
#
_cell.length_a   1.000
_cell.length_b   1.000
_cell.length_c   1.000
_cell.angle_alpha   90.00
_cell.angle_beta   90.00
_cell.angle_gamma   90.00
#
_symmetry.space_group_name_H-M   'P 1'
#
loop_
_entity.id
_entity.type
_entity.pdbx_description
1 polymer ?
#
loop_
_entity_poly.entity_id
_entity_poly.type
_entity_poly.pdbx_seq_one_letter_code
_entity_poly.pdbx_strand_id
1 'polypeptide(L)'
;MTIADSSAKLELETVKNLISKAGLQVPLSELDDWSVLLGSFEQSIQDILQEEDDLPVPDLSKYPRTDIAIPDATQSDKGAWATTCIAKSTAPTSSLIAGKKIALKDNIAFAGMRTLNGLDPLARPWVPTYDATVATRIMDAGGIIVGKATCEAACMEPSSDTSWTGVVHNPYADNYSCGGSSSGSGRVVATGSADMALGCDQGG
;
A
#
# COMPACT_ATOMS: atom_id res chain seq x y z
N MET A 1 9.46 36.68 -22.43
CA MET A 1 9.54 35.42 -21.67
C MET A 1 10.73 34.67 -22.25
N THR A 2 11.92 34.92 -21.72
CA THR A 2 13.15 34.25 -22.13
C THR A 2 13.08 32.82 -21.61
N ILE A 3 12.96 31.86 -22.53
CA ILE A 3 13.15 30.44 -22.21
C ILE A 3 14.53 30.34 -21.59
N ALA A 4 14.58 29.86 -20.34
CA ALA A 4 15.84 29.61 -19.67
C ALA A 4 16.68 28.70 -20.57
N ASP A 5 17.92 29.12 -20.81
CA ASP A 5 18.96 28.35 -21.48
C ASP A 5 19.30 27.14 -20.59
N SER A 6 18.47 26.10 -20.65
CA SER A 6 18.65 24.86 -19.90
C SER A 6 18.93 23.73 -20.89
N SER A 7 20.17 23.28 -20.85
CA SER A 7 20.85 22.41 -21.79
C SER A 7 20.48 20.93 -21.65
N ALA A 8 19.22 20.60 -21.38
CA ALA A 8 18.77 19.22 -21.33
C ALA A 8 18.48 18.74 -22.75
N LYS A 9 19.52 18.27 -23.45
CA LYS A 9 19.38 17.52 -24.70
C LYS A 9 19.49 16.04 -24.39
N LEU A 10 18.59 15.23 -24.95
CA LEU A 10 18.81 13.79 -25.01
C LEU A 10 19.79 13.46 -26.13
N GLU A 11 20.66 12.48 -25.86
CA GLU A 11 21.55 11.93 -26.89
C GLU A 11 20.75 11.49 -28.12
N LEU A 12 21.22 11.85 -29.32
CA LEU A 12 20.50 11.58 -30.57
C LEU A 12 20.23 10.09 -30.79
N GLU A 13 21.10 9.23 -30.28
CA GLU A 13 20.91 7.78 -30.34
C GLU A 13 19.75 7.32 -29.45
N THR A 14 19.58 7.93 -28.28
CA THR A 14 18.41 7.72 -27.41
C THR A 14 17.12 8.15 -28.13
N VAL A 15 17.14 9.31 -28.78
CA VAL A 15 15.98 9.84 -29.54
C VAL A 15 15.60 8.88 -30.68
N LYS A 16 16.56 8.40 -31.48
CA LYS A 16 16.32 7.42 -32.55
C LYS A 16 15.73 6.12 -32.01
N ASN A 17 16.26 5.63 -30.88
CA ASN A 17 15.77 4.40 -30.24
C ASN A 17 14.32 4.56 -29.76
N LEU A 18 13.97 5.70 -29.15
CA LEU A 18 12.60 5.99 -28.71
C LEU A 18 11.64 6.10 -29.90
N ILE A 19 12.02 6.81 -30.97
CA ILE A 19 11.24 6.94 -32.21
C ILE A 19 10.98 5.57 -32.85
N SER A 20 12.02 4.75 -32.96
CA SER A 20 11.94 3.38 -33.49
C SER A 20 11.02 2.49 -32.64
N LYS A 21 11.18 2.52 -31.31
CA LYS A 21 10.33 1.76 -30.37
C LYS A 21 8.87 2.18 -30.43
N ALA A 22 8.61 3.46 -30.68
CA ALA A 22 7.26 4.01 -30.88
C ALA A 22 6.68 3.71 -32.27
N GLY A 23 7.45 3.14 -33.20
CA GLY A 23 7.04 2.89 -34.58
C GLY A 23 6.87 4.16 -35.41
N LEU A 24 7.48 5.27 -34.99
CA LEU A 24 7.39 6.56 -35.66
C LEU A 24 8.51 6.69 -36.71
N GLN A 25 8.23 7.44 -37.77
CA GLN A 25 9.23 7.83 -38.75
C GLN A 25 9.42 9.35 -38.67
N VAL A 26 10.63 9.76 -38.30
CA VAL A 26 10.99 11.17 -38.16
C VAL A 26 12.14 11.46 -39.13
N PRO A 27 12.07 12.55 -39.91
CA PRO A 27 13.17 12.97 -40.77
C PRO A 27 14.45 13.20 -39.96
N LEU A 28 15.60 12.77 -40.50
CA LEU A 28 16.90 12.98 -39.82
C LEU A 28 17.18 14.46 -39.51
N SER A 29 16.65 15.38 -40.32
CA SER A 29 16.77 16.83 -40.13
C SER A 29 16.07 17.35 -38.86
N GLU A 30 15.12 16.61 -38.30
CA GLU A 30 14.35 17.02 -37.12
C GLU A 30 14.88 16.40 -35.83
N LEU A 31 15.88 15.52 -35.90
CA LEU A 31 16.37 14.79 -34.71
C LEU A 31 16.89 15.71 -33.61
N ASP A 32 17.51 16.84 -33.97
CA ASP A 32 17.98 17.84 -33.01
C ASP A 32 16.82 18.55 -32.29
N ASP A 33 15.72 18.84 -33.00
CA ASP A 33 14.52 19.45 -32.41
C ASP A 33 13.86 18.48 -31.43
N TRP A 34 13.77 17.19 -31.80
CA TRP A 34 13.27 16.14 -30.92
C TRP A 34 14.17 15.91 -29.70
N SER A 35 15.49 16.02 -29.85
CA SER A 35 16.46 15.96 -28.75
C SER A 35 16.22 17.04 -27.70
N VAL A 36 15.98 18.28 -28.15
CA VAL A 36 15.67 19.41 -27.26
C VAL A 36 14.30 19.23 -26.60
N LEU A 37 13.28 18.87 -27.38
CA LEU A 37 11.91 18.73 -26.87
C LEU A 37 11.80 17.64 -25.80
N LEU A 38 12.31 16.44 -26.09
CA LEU A 38 12.26 15.32 -25.16
C LEU A 38 13.17 15.52 -23.95
N GLY A 39 14.34 16.14 -24.13
CA GLY A 39 15.23 16.45 -23.01
C GLY A 39 14.65 17.51 -22.07
N SER A 40 13.97 18.52 -22.60
CA SER A 40 13.26 19.51 -21.77
C SER A 40 12.08 18.88 -21.00
N PHE A 41 11.37 17.95 -21.63
CA PHE A 41 10.29 17.20 -20.99
C PHE A 41 10.82 16.26 -19.89
N GLU A 42 11.89 15.52 -20.17
CA GLU A 42 12.58 14.68 -19.18
C GLU A 42 13.04 15.53 -17.99
N GLN A 43 13.66 16.69 -18.24
CA GLN A 43 14.06 17.60 -17.15
C GLN A 43 12.86 18.03 -16.30
N SER A 44 11.74 18.39 -16.92
CA SER A 44 10.52 18.75 -16.18
C SER A 44 9.99 17.60 -15.34
N ILE A 45 10.07 16.36 -15.84
CA ILE A 45 9.74 15.16 -15.07
C ILE A 45 10.71 14.99 -13.90
N GLN A 46 12.02 15.14 -14.13
CA GLN A 46 13.03 15.01 -13.08
C GLN A 46 12.85 16.05 -11.98
N ASP A 47 12.50 17.28 -12.34
CA ASP A 47 12.20 18.34 -11.38
C ASP A 47 11.00 17.94 -10.50
N ILE A 48 9.91 17.47 -11.10
CA ILE A 48 8.72 16.98 -10.37
C ILE A 48 9.06 15.78 -9.47
N LEU A 49 9.85 14.82 -9.97
CA LEU A 49 10.24 13.64 -9.19
C LEU A 49 11.18 13.96 -8.01
N GLN A 50 11.79 15.13 -8.00
CA GLN A 50 12.61 15.64 -6.89
C GLN A 50 11.80 16.44 -5.88
N GLU A 51 10.57 16.83 -6.19
CA GLU A 51 9.68 17.48 -5.24
C GLU A 51 9.25 16.48 -4.14
N GLU A 52 8.99 17.00 -2.94
CA GLU A 52 8.45 16.18 -1.85
C GLU A 52 6.96 15.90 -2.11
N ASP A 53 6.52 14.66 -1.87
CA ASP A 53 5.11 14.25 -2.07
C ASP A 53 4.12 14.87 -1.05
N ASP A 54 4.59 15.71 -0.12
CA ASP A 54 3.79 16.36 0.96
C ASP A 54 2.87 15.38 1.74
N LEU A 55 3.32 14.13 1.90
CA LEU A 55 2.53 13.09 2.56
C LEU A 55 2.35 13.40 4.05
N PRO A 56 1.15 13.17 4.62
CA PRO A 56 0.91 13.44 6.04
C PRO A 56 1.73 12.49 6.91
N VAL A 57 2.71 13.03 7.63
CA VAL A 57 3.51 12.28 8.60
C VAL A 57 2.73 12.15 9.91
N PRO A 58 2.49 10.92 10.40
CA PRO A 58 1.72 10.73 11.62
C PRO A 58 2.52 11.06 12.86
N ASP A 59 1.86 11.68 13.84
CA ASP A 59 2.41 11.89 15.17
C ASP A 59 2.47 10.55 15.93
N LEU A 60 3.64 9.90 15.91
CA LEU A 60 3.86 8.62 16.58
C LEU A 60 3.83 8.74 18.12
N SER A 61 3.92 9.95 18.68
CA SER A 61 3.75 10.16 20.12
C SER A 61 2.27 10.14 20.51
N LYS A 62 1.41 10.69 19.65
CA LYS A 62 -0.05 10.63 19.80
C LYS A 62 -0.59 9.23 19.44
N TYR A 63 -0.01 8.59 18.43
CA TYR A 63 -0.44 7.29 17.93
C TYR A 63 0.72 6.28 18.02
N PRO A 64 1.12 5.81 19.19
CA PRO A 64 2.17 4.81 19.31
C PRO A 64 1.76 3.49 18.64
N ARG A 65 2.75 2.80 18.04
CA ARG A 65 2.65 1.42 17.57
C ARG A 65 3.64 0.59 18.38
N THR A 66 3.16 -0.45 19.03
CA THR A 66 4.00 -1.38 19.80
C THR A 66 3.77 -2.81 19.32
N ASP A 67 4.63 -3.72 19.77
CA ASP A 67 4.46 -5.17 19.59
C ASP A 67 4.28 -5.59 18.13
N ILE A 68 4.98 -4.89 17.22
CA ILE A 68 4.94 -5.19 15.79
C ILE A 68 5.65 -6.52 15.56
N ALA A 69 4.93 -7.50 15.00
CA ALA A 69 5.48 -8.82 14.73
C ALA A 69 4.89 -9.44 13.45
N ILE A 70 5.69 -10.26 12.78
CA ILE A 70 5.20 -11.18 11.75
C ILE A 70 4.79 -12.46 12.51
N PRO A 71 3.50 -12.84 12.49
CA PRO A 71 3.03 -13.97 13.27
C PRO A 71 3.58 -15.28 12.69
N ASP A 72 3.91 -16.22 13.57
CA ASP A 72 4.16 -17.60 13.17
C ASP A 72 2.84 -18.35 12.86
N ALA A 73 2.93 -19.62 12.46
CA ALA A 73 1.76 -20.41 12.11
C ALA A 73 0.70 -20.49 13.22
N THR A 74 1.11 -20.50 14.50
CA THR A 74 0.21 -20.58 15.64
C THR A 74 -0.47 -19.25 15.95
N GLN A 75 0.21 -18.14 15.69
CA GLN A 75 -0.28 -16.78 15.92
C GLN A 75 -1.05 -16.21 14.72
N SER A 76 -0.86 -16.79 13.53
CA SER A 76 -1.43 -16.29 12.27
C SER A 76 -2.96 -16.32 12.18
N ASP A 77 -3.64 -17.01 13.11
CA ASP A 77 -5.06 -17.37 12.99
C ASP A 77 -5.34 -18.01 11.62
N LYS A 78 -4.62 -19.11 11.31
CA LYS A 78 -4.71 -19.83 10.02
C LYS A 78 -4.59 -18.89 8.80
N GLY A 79 -3.54 -18.07 8.81
CA GLY A 79 -3.19 -17.15 7.71
C GLY A 79 -3.92 -15.80 7.72
N ALA A 80 -4.81 -15.53 8.69
CA ALA A 80 -5.58 -14.29 8.71
C ALA A 80 -4.73 -13.02 8.95
N TRP A 81 -3.60 -13.15 9.64
CA TRP A 81 -2.72 -12.02 9.98
C TRP A 81 -1.47 -11.97 9.09
N ALA A 82 -1.25 -10.83 8.45
CA ALA A 82 -0.02 -10.54 7.72
C ALA A 82 1.05 -9.92 8.65
N THR A 83 0.63 -9.09 9.60
CA THR A 83 1.46 -8.50 10.66
C THR A 83 0.55 -8.14 11.84
N THR A 84 0.99 -8.35 13.07
CA THR A 84 0.26 -7.93 14.27
C THR A 84 0.92 -6.71 14.90
N CYS A 85 0.15 -5.92 15.65
CA CYS A 85 0.67 -4.80 16.45
C CYS A 85 -0.32 -4.43 17.55
N ILE A 86 0.02 -3.41 18.34
CA ILE A 86 -0.93 -2.66 19.14
C ILE A 86 -0.74 -1.18 18.84
N ALA A 87 -1.77 -0.53 18.31
CA ALA A 87 -1.75 0.89 18.06
C ALA A 87 -3.05 1.55 18.53
N LYS A 88 -2.91 2.58 19.37
CA LYS A 88 -4.04 3.32 19.94
C LYS A 88 -3.62 4.75 20.20
N SER A 89 -4.56 5.69 20.12
CA SER A 89 -4.27 7.07 20.49
C SER A 89 -3.99 7.20 21.99
N THR A 90 -3.01 8.03 22.36
CA THR A 90 -2.77 8.45 23.75
C THR A 90 -3.76 9.53 24.20
N ALA A 91 -4.40 10.21 23.25
CA ALA A 91 -5.39 11.26 23.48
C ALA A 91 -6.52 11.16 22.44
N PRO A 92 -7.38 10.12 22.51
CA PRO A 92 -8.51 9.99 21.61
C PRO A 92 -9.47 11.18 21.79
N THR A 93 -10.03 11.66 20.68
CA THR A 93 -10.98 12.80 20.67
C THR A 93 -12.42 12.35 20.86
N SER A 94 -12.69 11.05 20.80
CA SER A 94 -14.01 10.43 20.99
C SER A 94 -13.88 9.02 21.58
N SER A 95 -14.98 8.50 22.11
CA SER A 95 -15.08 7.16 22.70
C SER A 95 -16.05 6.22 21.98
N LEU A 96 -16.49 6.56 20.76
CA LEU A 96 -17.49 5.80 19.99
C LEU A 96 -17.16 4.31 19.85
N ILE A 97 -15.88 3.96 19.68
CA ILE A 97 -15.40 2.58 19.58
C ILE A 97 -14.29 2.31 20.60
N ALA A 98 -14.37 2.97 21.76
CA ALA A 98 -13.38 2.85 22.83
C ALA A 98 -13.12 1.39 23.20
N GLY A 99 -11.85 0.98 23.13
CA GLY A 99 -11.39 -0.35 23.52
C GLY A 99 -11.72 -1.47 22.53
N LYS A 100 -12.38 -1.19 21.40
CA LYS A 100 -12.57 -2.17 20.33
C LYS A 100 -11.24 -2.47 19.65
N LYS A 101 -11.01 -3.75 19.32
CA LYS A 101 -9.88 -4.23 18.50
C LYS A 101 -10.27 -4.18 17.03
N ILE A 102 -9.47 -3.50 16.20
CA ILE A 102 -9.75 -3.31 14.79
C ILE A 102 -8.57 -3.82 13.95
N ALA A 103 -8.86 -4.66 12.97
CA ALA A 103 -7.89 -5.05 11.95
C ALA A 103 -7.95 -4.11 10.75
N LEU A 104 -6.81 -3.79 10.15
CA LEU A 104 -6.77 -3.11 8.84
C LEU A 104 -6.45 -4.16 7.77
N LYS A 105 -7.19 -4.22 6.67
CA LYS A 105 -6.78 -5.01 5.50
C LYS A 105 -5.37 -4.61 5.06
N ASP A 106 -4.57 -5.58 4.64
CA ASP A 106 -3.14 -5.34 4.42
C ASP A 106 -2.88 -4.34 3.30
N ASN A 107 -3.79 -4.13 2.36
CA ASN A 107 -3.68 -3.08 1.34
C ASN A 107 -3.84 -1.64 1.86
N ILE A 108 -4.19 -1.44 3.14
CA ILE A 108 -4.35 -0.12 3.77
C ILE A 108 -3.00 0.36 4.30
N ALA A 109 -2.59 1.57 3.91
CA ALA A 109 -1.37 2.21 4.40
C ALA A 109 -1.44 2.47 5.92
N PHE A 110 -0.39 2.08 6.63
CA PHE A 110 -0.25 2.34 8.06
C PHE A 110 1.22 2.52 8.40
N ALA A 111 1.58 3.68 8.94
CA ALA A 111 2.97 4.10 8.98
C ALA A 111 3.83 3.17 9.83
N GLY A 112 5.03 2.87 9.33
CA GLY A 112 5.97 1.97 10.00
C GLY A 112 5.58 0.49 9.99
N MET A 113 4.45 0.12 9.38
CA MET A 113 4.02 -1.27 9.24
C MET A 113 4.11 -1.74 7.80
N ARG A 114 4.86 -2.83 7.58
CA ARG A 114 4.98 -3.47 6.27
C ARG A 114 3.61 -3.74 5.67
N THR A 115 3.47 -3.42 4.39
CA THR A 115 2.21 -3.55 3.65
C THR A 115 2.50 -4.27 2.32
N LEU A 116 2.03 -5.51 2.22
CA LEU A 116 2.31 -6.39 1.09
C LEU A 116 1.26 -6.29 -0.01
N ASN A 117 -0.01 -6.01 0.37
CA ASN A 117 -1.14 -6.13 -0.56
C ASN A 117 -1.21 -7.55 -1.18
N GLY A 118 -0.95 -8.57 -0.35
CA GLY A 118 -0.90 -9.98 -0.77
C GLY A 118 0.27 -10.38 -1.68
N LEU A 119 1.20 -9.47 -2.00
CA LEU A 119 2.32 -9.72 -2.91
C LEU A 119 3.59 -10.18 -2.18
N ASP A 120 4.54 -10.73 -2.95
CA ASP A 120 5.87 -11.11 -2.45
C ASP A 120 6.61 -9.86 -1.88
N PRO A 121 7.07 -9.90 -0.62
CA PRO A 121 7.83 -8.80 -0.01
C PRO A 121 9.14 -8.49 -0.73
N LEU A 122 9.74 -9.43 -1.47
CA LEU A 122 10.94 -9.17 -2.27
C LEU A 122 10.61 -8.35 -3.52
N ALA A 123 9.44 -8.59 -4.11
CA ALA A 123 8.96 -7.82 -5.26
C ALA A 123 8.43 -6.43 -4.84
N ARG A 124 7.89 -6.31 -3.63
CA ARG A 124 7.33 -5.06 -3.09
C ARG A 124 7.67 -4.85 -1.61
N PRO A 125 8.92 -4.50 -1.27
CA PRO A 125 9.31 -4.19 0.11
C PRO A 125 8.82 -2.77 0.47
N TRP A 126 7.52 -2.63 0.75
CA TRP A 126 6.92 -1.34 1.05
C TRP A 126 6.52 -1.23 2.52
N VAL A 127 7.04 -0.19 3.18
CA VAL A 127 6.64 0.26 4.51
C VAL A 127 6.16 1.70 4.36
N PRO A 128 4.86 1.99 4.55
CA PRO A 128 4.33 3.35 4.42
C PRO A 128 4.95 4.29 5.44
N THR A 129 5.13 5.55 5.05
CA THR A 129 5.54 6.66 5.94
C THR A 129 4.35 7.43 6.49
N TYR A 130 3.14 7.13 6.01
CA TYR A 130 1.88 7.80 6.37
C TYR A 130 0.81 6.79 6.78
N ASP A 131 -0.20 7.30 7.49
CA ASP A 131 -1.42 6.55 7.78
C ASP A 131 -2.48 6.83 6.73
N ALA A 132 -3.23 5.80 6.35
CA ALA A 132 -4.52 6.01 5.73
C ALA A 132 -5.43 6.78 6.70
N THR A 133 -6.20 7.74 6.20
CA THR A 133 -7.09 8.59 7.01
C THR A 133 -8.01 7.78 7.94
N VAL A 134 -8.45 6.59 7.49
CA VAL A 134 -9.31 5.71 8.30
C VAL A 134 -8.59 5.18 9.54
N ALA A 135 -7.29 4.91 9.48
CA ALA A 135 -6.52 4.44 10.63
C ALA A 135 -6.44 5.50 11.72
N THR A 136 -6.18 6.75 11.35
CA THR A 136 -6.19 7.90 12.28
C THR A 136 -7.57 8.08 12.91
N ARG A 137 -8.64 8.03 12.10
CA ARG A 137 -10.03 8.15 12.60
C ARG A 137 -10.41 7.05 13.57
N ILE A 138 -9.98 5.81 13.33
CA ILE A 138 -10.20 4.68 14.24
C ILE A 138 -9.57 4.97 15.59
N MET A 139 -8.29 5.36 15.62
CA MET A 139 -7.56 5.63 16.85
C MET A 139 -8.10 6.87 17.59
N ASP A 140 -8.48 7.92 16.87
CA ASP A 140 -9.11 9.11 17.44
C ASP A 140 -10.48 8.79 18.07
N ALA A 141 -11.21 7.81 17.55
CA ALA A 141 -12.47 7.32 18.10
C ALA A 141 -12.32 6.32 19.27
N GLY A 142 -11.08 6.14 19.76
CA GLY A 142 -10.74 5.26 20.89
C GLY A 142 -10.51 3.79 20.51
N GLY A 143 -10.49 3.48 19.21
CA GLY A 143 -10.21 2.14 18.71
C GLY A 143 -8.75 1.75 18.86
N ILE A 144 -8.51 0.45 18.97
CA ILE A 144 -7.18 -0.16 19.05
C ILE A 144 -6.95 -0.93 17.76
N ILE A 145 -6.03 -0.46 16.91
CA ILE A 145 -5.60 -1.23 15.74
C ILE A 145 -4.69 -2.36 16.22
N VAL A 146 -5.02 -3.60 15.87
CA VAL A 146 -4.31 -4.81 16.35
C VAL A 146 -3.46 -5.50 15.28
N GLY A 147 -3.45 -4.97 14.07
CA GLY A 147 -2.61 -5.50 13.00
C GLY A 147 -3.15 -5.27 11.59
N LYS A 148 -2.43 -5.85 10.65
CA LYS A 148 -2.74 -5.91 9.23
C LYS A 148 -3.29 -7.31 8.91
N ALA A 149 -4.55 -7.40 8.53
CA ALA A 149 -5.20 -8.63 8.11
C ALA A 149 -4.86 -8.95 6.66
N THR A 150 -4.53 -10.22 6.38
CA THR A 150 -4.20 -10.73 5.04
C THR A 150 -5.24 -10.32 4.00
N CYS A 151 -4.77 -10.03 2.79
CA CYS A 151 -5.59 -9.85 1.60
C CYS A 151 -4.97 -10.57 0.42
N GLU A 152 -5.79 -10.81 -0.61
CA GLU A 152 -5.35 -11.50 -1.82
C GLU A 152 -4.36 -10.68 -2.65
N ALA A 153 -3.61 -11.36 -3.52
CA ALA A 153 -2.56 -10.77 -4.33
C ALA A 153 -3.11 -9.61 -5.18
N ALA A 154 -2.59 -8.40 -4.92
CA ALA A 154 -3.06 -7.15 -5.50
C ALA A 154 -4.57 -6.88 -5.34
N CYS A 155 -5.23 -7.56 -4.40
CA CYS A 155 -6.69 -7.56 -4.22
C CYS A 155 -7.49 -8.08 -5.43
N MET A 156 -6.89 -8.87 -6.33
CA MET A 156 -7.48 -9.27 -7.61
C MET A 156 -8.14 -10.65 -7.61
N GLU A 157 -8.34 -11.27 -6.44
CA GLU A 157 -8.95 -12.60 -6.32
C GLU A 157 -10.09 -12.60 -5.28
N PRO A 158 -11.27 -13.16 -5.61
CA PRO A 158 -12.37 -13.37 -4.67
C PRO A 158 -12.29 -14.65 -3.82
N SER A 159 -11.38 -15.59 -4.11
CA SER A 159 -11.01 -16.68 -3.17
C SER A 159 -9.95 -16.22 -2.16
N SER A 160 -9.39 -17.16 -1.39
CA SER A 160 -8.52 -16.85 -0.24
C SER A 160 -7.21 -17.62 -0.27
N ASP A 161 -6.61 -17.74 -1.45
CA ASP A 161 -5.55 -18.68 -1.80
C ASP A 161 -4.41 -18.09 -2.64
N THR A 162 -4.41 -16.77 -2.88
CA THR A 162 -3.38 -16.10 -3.70
C THR A 162 -2.41 -15.25 -2.91
N SER A 163 -2.73 -14.92 -1.64
CA SER A 163 -1.83 -14.12 -0.80
C SER A 163 -0.48 -14.81 -0.60
N TRP A 164 0.60 -14.03 -0.70
CA TRP A 164 1.95 -14.46 -0.32
C TRP A 164 2.04 -14.95 1.13
N THR A 165 1.25 -14.39 2.05
CA THR A 165 1.23 -14.82 3.47
C THR A 165 0.61 -16.20 3.66
N GLY A 166 0.09 -16.81 2.59
CA GLY A 166 -0.53 -18.12 2.57
C GLY A 166 -2.06 -18.06 2.48
N VAL A 167 -2.65 -19.24 2.38
CA VAL A 167 -4.10 -19.43 2.30
C VAL A 167 -4.76 -19.00 3.62
N VAL A 168 -5.86 -18.26 3.52
CA VAL A 168 -6.74 -17.97 4.67
C VAL A 168 -7.86 -18.98 4.70
N HIS A 169 -7.94 -19.77 5.76
CA HIS A 169 -8.93 -20.85 5.86
C HIS A 169 -10.28 -20.30 6.35
N ASN A 170 -11.40 -20.89 5.93
CA ASN A 170 -12.71 -20.52 6.48
C ASN A 170 -12.84 -20.96 7.95
N PRO A 171 -13.28 -20.08 8.88
CA PRO A 171 -13.42 -20.44 10.29
C PRO A 171 -14.55 -21.44 10.57
N TYR A 172 -15.52 -21.58 9.67
CA TYR A 172 -16.66 -22.51 9.79
C TYR A 172 -16.48 -23.80 8.98
N ALA A 173 -15.44 -23.89 8.15
CA ALA A 173 -15.11 -25.06 7.35
C ALA A 173 -13.60 -25.08 7.04
N ASP A 174 -12.81 -25.75 7.88
CA ASP A 174 -11.35 -25.78 7.70
C ASP A 174 -10.98 -26.33 6.31
N ASN A 175 -9.98 -25.72 5.67
CA ASN A 175 -9.53 -25.99 4.29
C ASN A 175 -10.49 -25.55 3.17
N TYR A 176 -11.56 -24.82 3.47
CA TYR A 176 -12.36 -24.10 2.48
C TYR A 176 -11.94 -22.64 2.41
N SER A 177 -12.27 -21.98 1.30
CA SER A 177 -12.01 -20.56 1.14
C SER A 177 -12.79 -19.73 2.15
N CYS A 178 -12.12 -18.71 2.70
CA CYS A 178 -12.73 -17.66 3.52
C CYS A 178 -13.35 -16.53 2.69
N GLY A 179 -13.31 -16.63 1.34
CA GLY A 179 -13.61 -15.53 0.43
C GLY A 179 -12.51 -14.46 0.42
N GLY A 180 -12.59 -13.52 -0.51
CA GLY A 180 -11.58 -12.51 -0.78
C GLY A 180 -12.18 -11.30 -1.50
N SER A 181 -11.42 -10.23 -1.73
CA SER A 181 -9.99 -10.13 -1.41
C SER A 181 -9.69 -9.76 0.05
N SER A 182 -10.73 -9.52 0.84
CA SER A 182 -10.64 -9.15 2.27
C SER A 182 -10.62 -10.37 3.20
N SER A 183 -9.92 -11.43 2.77
CA SER A 183 -9.95 -12.78 3.34
C SER A 183 -9.61 -12.81 4.83
N GLY A 184 -8.47 -12.24 5.21
CA GLY A 184 -8.04 -12.14 6.60
C GLY A 184 -9.01 -11.30 7.44
N SER A 185 -9.56 -10.22 6.87
CA SER A 185 -10.49 -9.33 7.59
C SER A 185 -11.79 -10.04 7.96
N GLY A 186 -12.36 -10.80 7.04
CA GLY A 186 -13.54 -11.62 7.31
C GLY A 186 -13.28 -12.66 8.39
N ARG A 187 -12.13 -13.33 8.32
CA ARG A 187 -11.75 -14.35 9.29
C ARG A 187 -11.58 -13.81 10.70
N VAL A 188 -10.79 -12.75 10.90
CA VAL A 188 -10.47 -12.24 12.24
C VAL A 188 -11.70 -11.72 12.99
N VAL A 189 -12.71 -11.24 12.25
CA VAL A 189 -14.01 -10.87 12.84
C VAL A 189 -14.80 -12.12 13.20
N ALA A 190 -14.90 -13.09 12.29
CA ALA A 190 -15.64 -14.33 12.52
C ALA A 190 -15.06 -15.19 13.66
N THR A 191 -13.75 -15.14 13.90
CA THR A 191 -13.07 -15.86 14.99
C THR A 191 -13.01 -15.07 16.31
N GLY A 192 -13.36 -13.78 16.30
CA GLY A 192 -13.23 -12.88 17.45
C GLY A 192 -11.79 -12.44 17.74
N SER A 193 -10.84 -12.73 16.85
CA SER A 193 -9.48 -12.20 16.90
C SER A 193 -9.47 -10.67 16.90
N ALA A 194 -10.39 -10.04 16.17
CA ALA A 194 -10.72 -8.61 16.22
C ALA A 194 -12.23 -8.38 16.38
N ASP A 195 -12.63 -7.27 16.99
CA ASP A 195 -14.05 -6.90 17.11
C ASP A 195 -14.61 -6.38 15.77
N MET A 196 -13.76 -5.69 15.00
CA MET A 196 -14.10 -5.11 13.70
C MET A 196 -12.89 -5.23 12.75
N ALA A 197 -13.13 -5.12 11.46
CA ALA A 197 -12.05 -5.04 10.47
C ALA A 197 -12.43 -4.08 9.34
N LEU A 198 -11.43 -3.43 8.75
CA LEU A 198 -11.60 -2.66 7.53
C LEU A 198 -11.26 -3.54 6.35
N GLY A 199 -12.21 -3.76 5.46
CA GLY A 199 -12.00 -4.35 4.13
C GLY A 199 -11.88 -3.27 3.05
N CYS A 200 -11.61 -3.72 1.83
CA CYS A 200 -11.76 -2.92 0.62
C CYS A 200 -12.50 -3.76 -0.41
N ASP A 201 -13.45 -3.12 -1.08
CA ASP A 201 -14.33 -3.74 -2.06
C ASP A 201 -14.11 -3.04 -3.41
N GLN A 202 -13.85 -3.86 -4.42
CA GLN A 202 -13.78 -3.45 -5.82
C GLN A 202 -14.85 -4.16 -6.66
N GLY A 203 -15.20 -5.40 -6.30
CA GLY A 203 -16.18 -6.23 -7.01
C GLY A 203 -16.87 -7.23 -6.10
N GLY A 204 -16.85 -7.01 -4.78
CA GLY A 204 -17.25 -7.93 -3.71
C GLY A 204 -16.22 -8.02 -2.59
#